data_AF-A0A5B0NHD1-F1
#
_entry.id   AF-A0A5B0NHD1-F1
#
_cell.length_a   1.000
_cell.length_b   1.000
_cell.length_c   1.000
_cell.angle_alpha   90.00
_cell.angle_beta   90.00
_cell.angle_gamma   90.00
#
_symmetry.space_group_name_H-M   'P 1'
#
loop_
_entity.id
_entity.type
_entity.pdbx_description
1 polymer ?
#
loop_
_entity_poly.entity_id
_entity_poly.type
_entity_poly.pdbx_seq_one_letter_code
_entity_poly.pdbx_strand_id
1 'polypeptide(L)'
;MHFLGALTSITLMVSLPFTILSNDVPNDYIMKNLQDTAKDYMEIFTADGKLAYRFTKNPNGSSQDKTTTILENGSLQKIFALSSVSCVTTQTMNDSRWSQWF
;
A
#
# COMPACT_ATOMS: atom_id res chain seq x y z
N MET A 1 27.69 42.29 -21.30
CA MET A 1 27.35 41.48 -20.10
C MET A 1 26.18 40.50 -20.34
N HIS A 2 25.95 40.02 -21.57
CA HIS A 2 24.82 39.12 -21.89
C HIS A 2 25.19 37.64 -21.97
N PHE A 3 26.48 37.32 -22.07
CA PHE A 3 26.97 35.95 -22.25
C PHE A 3 26.85 35.10 -20.96
N LEU A 4 27.06 35.74 -19.81
CA LEU A 4 27.01 35.05 -18.50
C LEU A 4 25.58 34.63 -18.12
N GLY A 5 24.57 35.44 -18.46
CA GLY A 5 23.16 35.13 -18.19
C GLY A 5 22.57 34.03 -19.09
N ALA A 6 23.06 33.91 -20.32
CA ALA A 6 22.66 32.80 -21.21
C ALA A 6 23.22 31.46 -20.70
N LEU A 7 24.45 31.44 -20.20
CA LEU A 7 25.10 30.23 -19.68
C LEU A 7 24.40 29.70 -18.41
N THR A 8 23.99 30.58 -17.49
CA THR A 8 23.25 30.18 -16.29
C THR A 8 21.86 29.65 -16.61
N SER A 9 21.19 30.20 -17.63
CA SER A 9 19.87 29.73 -18.06
C SER A 9 19.91 28.35 -18.72
N ILE A 10 20.91 28.09 -19.57
CA ILE A 10 21.15 26.77 -20.16
C ILE A 10 21.48 25.74 -19.06
N THR A 11 22.30 26.12 -18.08
CA THR A 11 22.65 25.24 -16.96
C THR A 11 21.42 24.89 -16.12
N LEU A 12 20.53 25.86 -15.86
CA LEU A 12 19.29 25.63 -15.12
C LEU A 12 18.35 24.67 -15.88
N MET A 13 18.17 24.86 -17.20
CA MET A 13 17.31 24.00 -18.02
C MET A 13 17.83 22.57 -18.17
N VAL A 14 19.15 22.35 -18.16
CA VAL A 14 19.76 21.01 -18.18
C VAL A 14 19.74 20.35 -16.79
N SER A 15 19.72 21.13 -15.70
CA SER A 15 19.59 20.60 -14.33
C SER A 15 18.16 20.23 -13.92
N LEU A 16 17.15 20.77 -14.60
CA LEU A 16 15.74 20.66 -14.21
C LEU A 16 14.92 19.48 -14.79
N PRO A 17 15.38 18.55 -15.66
CA PRO A 17 14.51 17.47 -16.13
C PRO A 17 14.58 16.19 -15.27
N PHE A 18 15.30 16.15 -14.14
CA PHE A 18 15.43 14.92 -13.35
C PHE A 18 14.61 14.87 -12.05
N THR A 19 13.89 15.92 -11.68
CA THR A 19 13.07 15.94 -10.45
C THR A 19 11.60 15.61 -10.66
N ILE A 20 11.19 15.29 -11.89
CA ILE A 20 9.89 14.67 -12.17
C ILE A 20 10.15 13.25 -12.69
N LEU A 21 10.94 12.47 -11.95
CA LEU A 21 10.61 11.05 -11.92
C LEU A 21 9.30 11.02 -11.13
N SER A 22 8.17 10.83 -11.83
CA SER A 22 7.07 10.14 -11.16
C SER A 22 7.75 8.93 -10.52
N ASN A 23 7.56 8.74 -9.22
CA ASN A 23 7.82 7.45 -8.63
C ASN A 23 6.76 6.50 -9.23
N ASP A 24 6.86 6.20 -10.53
CA ASP A 24 6.36 4.98 -11.15
C ASP A 24 7.23 3.85 -10.59
N VAL A 25 7.19 3.70 -9.26
CA VAL A 25 7.35 2.39 -8.68
C VAL A 25 6.26 1.58 -9.37
N PRO A 26 6.62 0.49 -10.06
CA PRO A 26 5.61 -0.35 -10.69
C PRO A 26 4.54 -0.61 -9.64
N ASN A 27 3.31 -0.15 -9.90
CA ASN A 27 2.15 -0.40 -9.03
C ASN A 27 1.70 -1.88 -9.15
N ASP A 28 2.67 -2.73 -9.52
CA ASP A 28 2.58 -4.14 -9.78
C ASP A 28 2.83 -4.82 -8.44
N TYR A 29 1.77 -5.46 -7.97
CA TYR A 29 1.78 -6.21 -6.73
C TYR A 29 1.67 -7.70 -7.04
N ILE A 30 2.54 -8.48 -6.40
CA ILE A 30 2.53 -9.93 -6.46
C ILE A 30 1.99 -10.44 -5.13
N MET A 31 0.77 -10.97 -5.15
CA MET A 31 0.24 -11.73 -4.02
C MET A 31 0.68 -13.18 -4.16
N LYS A 32 1.39 -13.68 -3.15
CA LYS A 32 1.64 -15.12 -3.06
C LYS A 32 0.44 -15.75 -2.38
N ASN A 33 -0.32 -16.55 -3.12
CA ASN A 33 -1.27 -17.49 -2.53
C ASN A 33 -0.47 -18.64 -1.93
N LEU A 34 0.17 -18.38 -0.78
CA LEU A 34 0.75 -19.42 0.04
C LEU A 34 -0.42 -20.19 0.62
N GLN A 35 -0.73 -21.33 0.01
CA GLN A 35 -1.58 -22.38 0.58
C GLN A 35 -0.85 -23.09 1.75
N ASP A 36 -0.07 -22.31 2.51
CA ASP A 36 0.64 -22.73 3.69
C ASP A 36 -0.36 -22.64 4.83
N THR A 37 -1.04 -23.75 5.11
CA THR A 37 -2.06 -23.87 6.15
C THR A 37 -1.53 -23.48 7.54
N ALA A 38 -0.21 -23.33 7.71
CA ALA A 38 0.40 -22.85 8.94
C ALA A 38 0.33 -21.32 9.13
N LYS A 39 -0.02 -20.54 8.10
CA LYS A 39 -0.08 -19.07 8.16
C LYS A 39 -1.51 -18.56 7.95
N ASP A 40 -2.02 -17.81 8.93
CA ASP A 40 -3.34 -17.16 8.87
C ASP A 40 -3.34 -15.82 8.09
N TYR A 41 -2.28 -15.55 7.33
CA TYR A 41 -2.08 -14.32 6.58
C TYR A 41 -1.48 -14.54 5.20
N MET A 42 -1.81 -13.64 4.28
CA MET A 42 -1.24 -13.54 2.93
C MET A 42 -0.38 -12.28 2.83
N GLU A 43 0.77 -12.41 2.18
CA GLU A 43 1.69 -11.30 1.93
C GLU A 43 1.57 -10.83 0.48
N ILE A 44 1.53 -9.51 0.33
CA ILE A 44 1.49 -8.82 -0.95
C ILE A 44 2.82 -8.07 -1.08
N PHE A 45 3.57 -8.43 -2.11
CA PHE A 45 4.88 -7.85 -2.38
C PHE A 45 4.79 -6.86 -3.53
N THR A 46 5.58 -5.79 -3.48
CA THR A 46 5.89 -4.97 -4.67
C THR A 46 6.69 -5.80 -5.67
N ALA A 47 6.72 -5.37 -6.94
CA ALA A 47 7.50 -6.02 -7.99
C ALA A 47 9.02 -6.12 -7.69
N ASP A 48 9.56 -5.23 -6.85
CA ASP A 48 10.95 -5.28 -6.37
C ASP A 48 11.15 -6.26 -5.19
N GLY A 49 10.10 -7.00 -4.80
CA GLY A 49 10.14 -8.04 -3.77
C GLY A 49 10.01 -7.56 -2.33
N LYS A 50 9.76 -6.26 -2.10
CA LYS A 50 9.50 -5.75 -0.73
C LYS A 50 8.07 -6.05 -0.29
N LEU A 51 7.88 -6.27 1.01
CA LEU A 51 6.55 -6.43 1.58
C LEU A 51 5.80 -5.09 1.48
N ALA A 52 4.75 -5.05 0.67
CA ALA A 52 3.89 -3.88 0.53
C ALA A 52 2.79 -3.90 1.58
N TYR A 53 2.11 -5.05 1.68
CA TYR A 53 0.97 -5.24 2.56
C TYR A 53 0.89 -6.66 3.10
N ARG A 54 0.23 -6.80 4.24
CA ARG A 54 -0.16 -8.09 4.80
C ARG A 54 -1.65 -8.11 5.01
N PHE A 55 -2.28 -9.18 4.51
CA PHE A 55 -3.69 -9.46 4.65
C PHE A 55 -3.87 -10.59 5.66
N THR A 56 -4.55 -10.34 6.77
CA THR A 56 -4.78 -11.35 7.81
C THR A 56 -6.28 -11.62 7.91
N LYS A 57 -6.69 -12.89 7.89
CA LYS A 57 -8.08 -13.29 8.08
C LYS A 57 -8.21 -14.02 9.41
N ASN A 58 -8.80 -13.36 10.40
CA ASN A 58 -9.06 -13.94 11.70
C ASN A 58 -10.52 -14.42 11.77
N PRO A 59 -10.79 -15.74 11.71
CA PRO A 59 -12.06 -16.28 12.15
C PRO A 59 -12.13 -16.07 13.67
N ASN A 60 -13.07 -15.23 14.13
CA ASN A 60 -13.16 -14.96 15.56
C ASN A 60 -13.75 -16.20 16.24
N GLY A 61 -12.93 -17.00 16.90
CA GLY A 61 -13.28 -18.35 17.40
C GLY A 61 -14.45 -18.42 18.40
N SER A 62 -14.97 -17.29 18.89
CA SER A 62 -16.10 -17.25 19.82
C SER A 62 -17.48 -17.03 19.17
N SER A 63 -17.53 -16.66 17.88
CA SER A 63 -18.79 -16.45 17.16
C SER A 63 -18.62 -16.97 15.74
N GLN A 64 -19.24 -18.11 15.43
CA GLN A 64 -19.10 -18.83 14.15
C GLN A 64 -19.32 -17.96 12.90
N ASP A 65 -20.01 -16.83 13.04
CA ASP A 65 -20.35 -15.93 11.92
C ASP A 65 -19.54 -14.64 11.86
N LYS A 66 -18.53 -14.46 12.74
CA LYS A 66 -17.68 -13.25 12.72
C LYS A 66 -16.33 -13.52 12.08
N THR A 67 -16.14 -12.94 10.90
CA THR A 67 -14.84 -12.88 10.24
C THR A 67 -14.30 -11.47 10.34
N THR A 68 -13.07 -11.30 10.85
CA THR A 68 -12.36 -10.02 10.76
C THR A 68 -11.17 -10.17 9.83
N THR A 69 -11.13 -9.33 8.81
CA THR A 69 -10.03 -9.20 7.88
C THR A 69 -9.30 -7.89 8.16
N ILE A 70 -7.98 -7.95 8.23
CA ILE A 70 -7.13 -6.80 8.52
C ILE A 70 -6.15 -6.63 7.36
N LEU A 71 -6.03 -5.41 6.85
CA LEU A 71 -4.95 -5.03 5.94
C LEU A 71 -3.94 -4.17 6.69
N GLU A 72 -2.68 -4.57 6.63
CA GLU A 72 -1.54 -3.87 7.22
C GLU A 72 -0.56 -3.44 6.13
N ASN A 73 0.20 -2.37 6.37
CA ASN A 73 1.30 -1.96 5.50
C ASN A 73 2.56 -2.81 5.71
N GLY A 74 3.62 -2.55 4.94
CA GLY A 74 4.92 -3.23 5.07
C GLY A 74 5.60 -3.07 6.43
N SER A 75 5.17 -2.13 7.27
CA SER A 75 5.61 -1.95 8.66
C SER A 75 4.67 -2.61 9.68
N LEU A 76 3.73 -3.44 9.22
CA LEU A 76 2.70 -4.12 10.00
C LEU A 76 1.75 -3.17 10.75
N GLN A 77 1.66 -1.92 10.31
CA GLN A 77 0.67 -0.99 10.83
C GLN A 77 -0.66 -1.23 10.13
N LYS A 78 -1.72 -1.42 10.92
CA LYS A 78 -3.09 -1.56 10.42
C LYS A 78 -3.51 -0.33 9.62
N ILE A 79 -3.92 -0.56 8.37
CA ILE A 79 -4.51 0.46 7.48
C ILE A 79 -6.04 0.46 7.66
N PHE A 80 -6.66 -0.71 7.54
CA PHE A 80 -8.09 -0.90 7.79
C PHE A 80 -8.41 -2.30 8.29
N ALA A 81 -9.60 -2.47 8.85
CA ALA A 81 -10.22 -3.76 9.07
C ALA A 81 -11.62 -3.81 8.48
N LEU A 82 -11.99 -5.00 8.01
CA LEU A 82 -13.35 -5.38 7.65
C LEU A 82 -13.81 -6.41 8.67
N SER A 83 -14.88 -6.14 9.38
CA SER A 83 -15.53 -7.12 10.24
C SER A 83 -16.89 -7.46 9.63
N SER A 84 -17.03 -8.72 9.22
CA SER A 84 -18.31 -9.29 8.83
C SER A 84 -18.87 -10.04 10.00
N VAL A 85 -20.12 -9.76 10.38
CA VAL A 85 -20.90 -10.58 11.31
C VAL A 85 -22.16 -10.99 10.54
N SER A 86 -22.31 -12.28 10.24
CA SER A 86 -23.36 -12.75 9.32
C SER A 86 -23.29 -11.98 7.97
N CYS A 87 -24.42 -11.52 7.43
CA CYS A 87 -24.51 -10.75 6.18
C CYS A 87 -24.10 -9.26 6.29
N VAL A 88 -23.81 -8.76 7.49
CA VAL A 88 -23.46 -7.35 7.71
C VAL A 88 -21.94 -7.20 7.72
N THR A 89 -21.43 -6.35 6.82
CA THR A 89 -20.01 -5.97 6.77
C THR A 89 -19.83 -4.56 7.30
N THR A 90 -18.93 -4.41 8.27
CA THR A 90 -18.50 -3.11 8.82
C THR A 90 -17.04 -2.86 8.45
N GLN A 91 -16.73 -1.64 8.04
CA GLN A 91 -15.35 -1.22 7.75
C GLN A 91 -14.89 -0.23 8.82
N THR A 92 -13.62 -0.35 9.22
CA THR A 92 -12.97 0.62 10.09
C THR A 92 -11.62 0.97 9.49
N MET A 93 -11.41 2.24 9.18
CA MET A 93 -10.15 2.77 8.67
C MET A 93 -9.34 3.37 9.81
N ASN A 94 -8.05 3.04 9.85
CA ASN A 94 -7.12 3.56 10.84
C ASN A 94 -6.28 4.73 10.30
N ASP A 95 -6.23 4.92 8.98
CA ASP A 95 -5.49 6.00 8.33
C ASP A 95 -6.47 6.89 7.54
N SER A 96 -6.52 8.17 7.91
CA SER A 96 -7.42 9.19 7.33
C SER A 96 -7.11 9.49 5.87
N ARG A 97 -5.93 9.12 5.36
CA ARG A 97 -5.63 9.26 3.93
C ARG A 97 -6.52 8.38 3.04
N TRP A 98 -7.09 7.32 3.61
CA TRP A 98 -7.92 6.35 2.88
C TRP A 98 -9.42 6.63 3.00
N SER A 99 -9.86 7.52 3.90
CA SER A 99 -11.27 7.83 4.12
C SER A 99 -11.92 8.67 3.02
N GLN A 100 -11.12 9.19 2.08
CA GLN A 100 -11.55 10.03 0.96
C GLN A 100 -11.83 9.22 -0.32
N TRP A 101 -11.66 7.90 -0.28
CA TRP A 101 -11.86 7.00 -1.42
C TRP A 101 -13.17 6.21 -1.36
N PHE A 102 -14.07 6.53 -0.42
CA PHE A 102 -15.36 5.86 -0.21
C PHE A 102 -16.45 6.85 0.19
#